data_AF-A0A6G1I8E0-F1
#
_entry.id   AF-A0A6G1I8E0-F1
#
_cell.length_a   1.000
_cell.length_b   1.000
_cell.length_c   1.000
_cell.angle_alpha   90.00
_cell.angle_beta   90.00
_cell.angle_gamma   90.00
#
_symmetry.space_group_name_H-M   'P 1'
#
loop_
_entity.id
_entity.type
_entity.pdbx_description
1 polymer ?
#
loop_
_entity_poly.entity_id
_entity_poly.type
_entity_poly.pdbx_seq_one_letter_code
_entity_poly.pdbx_strand_id
1 'polypeptide(L)'
;MPLIHNPSTLILFANGTEEIALLTCYDVLVRAGFAVRAAEPDADILILTGGAAGAKTLTSATEVLSLIRAYRDSGRWVGAIGTGTTTLVASCPGEAGKTEGLESARKARVTSHPSVKAAVVNAGWKYA
;
A
#
# COMPACT_ATOMS: atom_id res chain seq x y z
N MET A 1 8.78 -8.93 31.41
CA MET A 1 9.13 -9.59 30.13
C MET A 1 8.61 -8.72 29.01
N PRO A 2 9.43 -8.19 28.10
CA PRO A 2 8.86 -7.55 26.92
C PRO A 2 8.19 -8.66 26.11
N LEU A 3 6.91 -8.47 25.77
CA LEU A 3 6.22 -9.31 24.80
C LEU A 3 7.05 -9.25 23.51
N ILE A 4 7.59 -10.38 23.07
CA ILE A 4 8.21 -10.47 21.76
C ILE A 4 7.07 -10.33 20.77
N HIS A 5 6.88 -9.11 20.24
CA HIS A 5 5.93 -8.85 19.18
C HIS A 5 6.48 -9.43 17.89
N ASN A 6 5.85 -10.50 17.39
CA ASN A 6 6.20 -11.05 16.09
C ASN A 6 5.69 -10.09 15.00
N PRO A 7 6.57 -9.52 14.17
CA PRO A 7 6.14 -8.56 13.16
C PRO A 7 5.27 -9.25 12.12
N SER A 8 4.26 -8.53 11.63
CA SER A 8 3.23 -9.06 10.75
C SER A 8 3.04 -8.17 9.52
N THR A 9 2.60 -8.76 8.42
CA THR A 9 2.33 -8.03 7.18
C THR A 9 1.07 -8.54 6.50
N LEU A 10 0.25 -7.62 6.00
CA LEU A 10 -0.84 -7.92 5.08
C LEU A 10 -0.42 -7.56 3.66
N ILE A 11 -0.47 -8.51 2.73
CA ILE A 11 -0.21 -8.26 1.32
C ILE A 11 -1.53 -8.25 0.56
N LEU A 12 -1.86 -7.13 -0.08
CA LEU A 12 -3.04 -7.02 -0.94
C LEU A 12 -2.70 -7.50 -2.35
N PHE A 13 -3.57 -8.35 -2.89
CA PHE A 13 -3.54 -8.82 -4.26
C PHE A 13 -4.97 -8.94 -4.79
N ALA A 14 -5.10 -8.91 -6.10
CA ALA A 14 -6.35 -9.09 -6.82
C ALA A 14 -6.09 -9.85 -8.13
N ASN A 15 -7.15 -10.19 -8.86
CA ASN A 15 -6.97 -10.76 -10.19
C ASN A 15 -6.18 -9.79 -11.08
N GLY A 16 -5.14 -10.29 -11.74
CA GLY A 16 -4.22 -9.46 -12.54
C GLY A 16 -3.11 -8.76 -11.73
N THR A 17 -2.92 -9.12 -10.45
CA THR A 17 -1.68 -8.81 -9.72
C THR A 17 -0.49 -9.47 -10.41
N GLU A 18 0.63 -8.76 -10.46
CA GLU A 18 1.89 -9.31 -10.95
C GLU A 18 2.44 -10.34 -9.94
N GLU A 19 2.45 -11.62 -10.34
CA GLU A 19 2.79 -12.75 -9.46
C GLU A 19 4.20 -12.65 -8.88
N ILE A 20 5.18 -12.21 -9.69
CA ILE A 20 6.56 -12.08 -9.21
C ILE A 20 6.69 -11.02 -8.11
N ALA A 21 5.95 -9.92 -8.18
CA ALA A 21 5.94 -8.91 -7.13
C ALA A 21 5.31 -9.44 -5.84
N LEU A 22 4.20 -10.18 -5.95
CA LEU A 22 3.53 -10.80 -4.82
C LEU A 22 4.42 -11.85 -4.13
N LEU A 23 4.97 -12.79 -4.90
CA LEU A 23 5.79 -13.88 -4.38
C LEU A 23 7.11 -13.38 -3.81
N THR A 24 7.73 -12.36 -4.42
CA THR A 24 8.98 -11.79 -3.89
C THR A 24 8.74 -11.12 -2.53
N CYS A 25 7.68 -10.31 -2.39
CA CYS A 25 7.34 -9.71 -1.11
C CYS A 25 7.02 -10.79 -0.06
N TYR A 26 6.24 -11.81 -0.43
CA TYR A 26 5.89 -12.91 0.46
C TYR A 26 7.14 -13.68 0.93
N ASP A 27 7.96 -14.18 0.01
CA ASP A 27 9.12 -15.04 0.31
C ASP A 27 10.15 -14.28 1.17
N VAL A 28 10.47 -13.03 0.81
CA VAL A 28 11.45 -12.23 1.58
C VAL A 28 10.95 -11.97 3.00
N LEU A 29 9.68 -11.62 3.18
CA LEU A 29 9.14 -11.33 4.51
C LEU A 29 9.01 -12.58 5.38
N VAL A 30 8.60 -13.72 4.81
CA VAL A 30 8.60 -15.00 5.52
C VAL A 30 10.01 -15.36 5.97
N ARG A 31 11.02 -15.23 5.10
CA ARG A 31 12.43 -15.47 5.46
C ARG A 31 12.96 -14.51 6.52
N ALA A 32 12.41 -13.29 6.57
CA ALA A 32 12.71 -12.31 7.61
C ALA A 32 11.96 -12.56 8.93
N GLY A 33 11.14 -13.62 9.01
CA GLY A 33 10.43 -14.01 10.23
C GLY A 33 9.08 -13.29 10.45
N PHE A 34 8.54 -12.64 9.41
CA PHE A 34 7.24 -11.96 9.51
C PHE A 34 6.09 -12.97 9.40
N ALA A 35 5.03 -12.74 10.18
CA ALA A 35 3.74 -13.37 9.96
C ALA A 35 3.04 -12.71 8.75
N VAL A 36 3.13 -13.35 7.58
CA VAL A 36 2.52 -12.83 6.34
C VAL A 36 1.07 -13.33 6.20
N ARG A 37 0.14 -12.40 6.03
CA ARG A 37 -1.32 -12.60 6.05
C ARG A 37 -1.93 -12.14 4.72
N ALA A 38 -3.06 -12.76 4.37
CA ALA A 38 -3.83 -12.44 3.14
C ALA A 38 -5.25 -11.94 3.41
N ALA A 39 -5.77 -12.06 4.64
CA ALA A 39 -7.17 -11.77 4.97
C ALA A 39 -7.38 -10.95 6.25
N GLU A 40 -6.39 -10.91 7.15
CA GLU A 40 -6.54 -10.24 8.44
C GLU A 40 -6.01 -8.80 8.34
N PRO A 41 -6.87 -7.78 8.55
CA PRO A 41 -6.52 -6.36 8.39
C PRO A 41 -5.67 -5.80 9.53
N ASP A 42 -5.41 -6.58 10.58
CA ASP A 42 -4.53 -6.17 11.66
C ASP A 42 -3.11 -6.70 11.43
N ALA A 43 -2.26 -5.85 10.87
CA ALA A 43 -0.83 -6.12 10.69
C ALA A 43 0.00 -4.85 10.85
N ASP A 44 1.30 -4.98 11.08
CA ASP A 44 2.23 -3.85 11.23
C ASP A 44 2.52 -3.13 9.91
N ILE A 45 2.46 -3.87 8.80
CA ILE A 45 2.77 -3.40 7.46
C ILE A 45 1.65 -3.82 6.49
N LEU A 46 1.25 -2.90 5.63
CA LEU A 46 0.39 -3.15 4.46
C LEU A 46 1.23 -3.07 3.19
N ILE A 47 1.18 -4.09 2.33
CA ILE A 47 1.87 -4.09 1.04
C ILE A 47 0.88 -4.07 -0.12
N LEU A 48 1.06 -3.10 -1.01
CA LEU A 48 0.30 -2.91 -2.24
C LEU A 48 1.11 -3.43 -3.42
N THR A 49 0.67 -4.56 -3.96
CA THR A 49 1.33 -5.21 -5.09
C THR A 49 0.97 -4.57 -6.44
N GLY A 50 1.84 -4.78 -7.43
CA GLY A 50 1.69 -4.28 -8.79
C GLY A 50 0.83 -5.18 -9.69
N GLY A 51 1.05 -5.07 -11.00
CA GLY A 51 0.15 -5.57 -12.05
C GLY A 51 -0.89 -4.52 -12.41
N ALA A 52 -0.95 -4.08 -13.67
CA ALA A 52 -1.83 -2.99 -14.08
C ALA A 52 -3.31 -3.30 -13.81
N ALA A 53 -3.73 -4.53 -14.08
CA ALA A 53 -5.10 -5.00 -13.81
C ALA A 53 -5.37 -5.18 -12.32
N GLY A 54 -4.43 -5.76 -11.57
CA GLY A 54 -4.53 -5.93 -10.12
C GLY A 54 -4.63 -4.60 -9.38
N ALA A 55 -3.72 -3.67 -9.68
CA ALA A 55 -3.73 -2.32 -9.11
C ALA A 55 -5.00 -1.55 -9.45
N LYS A 56 -5.53 -1.68 -10.68
CA LYS A 56 -6.82 -1.08 -11.05
C LYS A 56 -7.96 -1.63 -10.20
N THR A 57 -7.99 -2.94 -9.98
CA THR A 57 -8.99 -3.61 -9.13
C THR A 57 -8.92 -3.10 -7.70
N LEU A 58 -7.72 -3.09 -7.10
CA LEU A 58 -7.51 -2.58 -5.74
C LEU A 58 -7.89 -1.11 -5.60
N THR A 59 -7.57 -0.28 -6.59
CA THR A 59 -7.87 1.15 -6.59
C THR A 59 -9.37 1.44 -6.68
N SER A 60 -10.16 0.53 -7.25
CA SER A 60 -11.62 0.67 -7.36
C SER A 60 -12.39 0.27 -6.10
N ALA A 61 -11.73 -0.37 -5.12
CA ALA A 61 -12.35 -0.85 -3.90
C ALA A 61 -12.26 0.19 -2.76
N THR A 62 -13.39 0.73 -2.34
CA THR A 62 -13.47 1.77 -1.29
C THR A 62 -12.92 1.28 0.04
N GLU A 63 -13.09 0.00 0.34
CA GLU A 63 -12.59 -0.70 1.52
C GLU A 63 -11.06 -0.73 1.52
N VAL A 64 -10.44 -0.99 0.37
CA VAL A 64 -8.97 -0.96 0.22
C VAL A 64 -8.43 0.45 0.44
N LEU A 65 -9.07 1.46 -0.17
CA LEU A 65 -8.63 2.84 0.02
C LEU A 65 -8.77 3.28 1.49
N SER A 66 -9.83 2.86 2.16
CA SER A 66 -10.07 3.14 3.59
C SER A 66 -9.08 2.42 4.49
N LEU A 67 -8.73 1.16 4.16
CA LEU A 67 -7.71 0.39 4.87
C LEU A 67 -6.33 1.07 4.77
N ILE A 68 -5.94 1.53 3.59
CA ILE A 68 -4.66 2.24 3.40
C ILE A 68 -4.62 3.51 4.26
N ARG A 69 -5.72 4.29 4.28
CA ARG A 69 -5.81 5.48 5.14
C ARG A 69 -5.67 5.12 6.62
N ALA A 70 -6.39 4.09 7.08
CA ALA A 70 -6.34 3.63 8.47
C ALA A 70 -4.92 3.19 8.90
N TYR A 71 -4.19 2.48 8.03
CA TYR A 71 -2.79 2.12 8.30
C TYR A 71 -1.91 3.37 8.45
N ARG A 72 -2.03 4.34 7.55
CA ARG A 72 -1.23 5.56 7.60
C ARG A 72 -1.57 6.42 8.82
N ASP A 73 -2.85 6.60 9.11
CA ASP A 73 -3.33 7.41 10.24
C ASP A 73 -3.03 6.76 11.60
N SER A 74 -2.84 5.44 11.65
CA SER A 74 -2.37 4.72 12.85
C SER A 74 -0.84 4.65 12.98
N GLY A 75 -0.09 5.30 12.08
CA GLY A 75 1.38 5.29 12.08
C GLY A 75 2.00 3.95 11.63
N ARG A 76 1.20 3.05 11.05
CA ARG A 76 1.67 1.78 10.49
C ARG A 76 2.24 1.96 9.08
N TRP A 77 3.10 1.03 8.69
CA TRP A 77 3.82 1.13 7.43
C TRP A 77 2.95 0.73 6.24
N VAL A 78 3.10 1.47 5.13
CA VAL A 78 2.52 1.11 3.83
C VAL A 78 3.64 1.04 2.79
N GLY A 79 3.85 -0.13 2.22
CA GLY A 79 4.75 -0.38 1.10
C GLY A 79 3.96 -0.51 -0.21
N ALA A 80 4.52 -0.02 -1.31
CA ALA A 80 3.92 -0.18 -2.63
C ALA A 80 4.99 -0.45 -3.69
N ILE A 81 4.69 -1.33 -4.65
CA ILE A 81 5.61 -1.71 -5.72
C ILE A 81 4.95 -1.66 -7.10
N GLY A 82 5.71 -1.24 -8.11
CA GLY A 82 5.28 -1.22 -9.50
C GLY A 82 4.08 -0.30 -9.72
N THR A 83 2.98 -0.86 -10.23
CA THR A 83 1.71 -0.13 -10.40
C THR A 83 0.89 -0.04 -9.12
N GLY A 84 1.23 -0.79 -8.07
CA GLY A 84 0.56 -0.73 -6.76
C GLY A 84 0.65 0.65 -6.10
N THR A 85 1.65 1.46 -6.47
CA THR A 85 1.75 2.88 -6.07
C THR A 85 0.50 3.67 -6.44
N THR A 86 -0.20 3.32 -7.53
CA THR A 86 -1.44 4.01 -7.91
C THR A 86 -2.55 3.86 -6.89
N THR A 87 -2.63 2.71 -6.20
CA THR A 87 -3.60 2.47 -5.13
C THR A 87 -3.30 3.33 -3.91
N LEU A 88 -2.02 3.52 -3.55
CA LEU A 88 -1.62 4.48 -2.50
C LEU A 88 -1.96 5.92 -2.88
N VAL A 89 -1.70 6.31 -4.14
CA VAL A 89 -2.01 7.66 -4.63
C VAL A 89 -3.51 7.92 -4.56
N ALA A 90 -4.33 6.96 -4.99
CA ALA A 90 -5.78 7.05 -4.98
C ALA A 90 -6.40 7.00 -3.58
N SER A 91 -5.71 6.41 -2.58
CA SER A 91 -6.23 6.37 -1.21
C SER A 91 -6.20 7.74 -0.54
N CYS A 92 -5.37 8.67 -1.02
CA CYS A 92 -5.25 10.01 -0.49
C CYS A 92 -6.61 10.74 -0.61
N PRO A 93 -7.18 11.24 0.50
CA PRO A 93 -8.42 11.99 0.44
C PRO A 93 -8.27 13.22 -0.47
N GLY A 94 -9.34 13.53 -1.22
CA GLY A 94 -9.46 14.78 -1.97
C GLY A 94 -9.72 15.98 -1.06
N GLU A 95 -9.86 17.17 -1.65
CA GLU A 95 -9.99 18.45 -0.93
C GLU A 95 -11.31 18.61 -0.13
N ALA A 96 -12.24 17.67 -0.25
CA ALA A 96 -13.60 17.78 0.29
C ALA A 96 -13.75 17.41 1.79
N GLY A 97 -12.66 17.10 2.49
CA GLY A 97 -12.70 16.65 3.90
C GLY A 97 -11.72 17.40 4.81
N LYS A 98 -11.96 17.36 6.13
CA LYS A 98 -10.97 17.81 7.13
C LYS A 98 -9.79 16.83 7.14
N THR A 99 -8.75 17.16 6.41
CA THR A 99 -7.55 16.32 6.26
C THR A 99 -6.37 16.77 7.11
N GLU A 100 -6.56 17.85 7.90
CA GLU A 100 -5.52 18.42 8.74
C GLU A 100 -5.10 17.43 9.83
N GLY A 101 -3.79 17.19 9.94
CA GLY A 101 -3.22 16.25 10.91
C GLY A 101 -3.32 14.76 10.55
N LEU A 102 -3.97 14.39 9.44
CA LEU A 102 -4.04 13.00 8.98
C LEU A 102 -2.82 12.63 8.12
N GLU A 103 -2.05 11.64 8.56
CA GLU A 103 -0.94 11.11 7.77
C GLU A 103 -1.39 10.57 6.42
N SER A 104 -2.62 10.06 6.33
CA SER A 104 -3.22 9.57 5.10
C SER A 104 -3.46 10.66 4.03
N ALA A 105 -3.50 11.93 4.42
CA ALA A 105 -3.61 13.09 3.53
C ALA A 105 -2.27 13.61 3.02
N ARG A 106 -1.15 13.20 3.64
CA ARG A 106 0.19 13.66 3.26
C ARG A 106 0.62 13.02 1.94
N LYS A 107 1.15 13.80 0.99
CA LYS A 107 1.77 13.23 -0.23
C LYS A 107 3.26 13.00 0.02
N ALA A 108 3.64 11.73 0.21
CA ALA A 108 5.05 11.35 0.41
C ALA A 108 5.85 11.43 -0.91
N ARG A 109 7.18 11.30 -0.81
CA ARG A 109 8.03 11.05 -1.99
C ARG A 109 7.96 9.57 -2.34
N VAL A 110 7.60 9.23 -3.58
CA VAL A 110 7.35 7.86 -4.03
C VAL A 110 8.01 7.56 -5.37
N THR A 111 8.22 6.28 -5.68
CA THR A 111 8.52 5.80 -7.04
C THR A 111 7.41 4.86 -7.51
N SER A 112 7.43 4.49 -8.79
CA SER A 112 6.45 3.59 -9.38
C SER A 112 7.03 2.92 -10.61
N HIS A 113 6.26 2.00 -11.21
CA HIS A 113 6.53 1.61 -12.59
C HIS A 113 6.51 2.85 -13.52
N PRO A 114 7.39 2.96 -14.54
CA PRO A 114 7.44 4.12 -15.43
C PRO A 114 6.11 4.43 -16.13
N SER A 115 5.33 3.41 -16.47
CA SER A 115 4.04 3.57 -17.16
C SER A 115 3.00 4.39 -16.37
N VAL A 116 3.12 4.47 -15.04
CA VAL A 116 2.19 5.22 -14.17
C VAL A 116 2.83 6.47 -13.57
N LYS A 117 4.10 6.76 -13.87
CA LYS A 117 4.83 7.93 -13.33
C LYS A 117 4.08 9.24 -13.58
N ALA A 118 3.62 9.46 -14.81
CA ALA A 118 2.89 10.67 -15.17
C ALA A 118 1.64 10.86 -14.31
N ALA A 119 0.88 9.79 -14.06
CA ALA A 119 -0.31 9.85 -13.21
C ALA A 119 0.04 10.19 -11.75
N VAL A 120 1.11 9.63 -11.20
CA VAL A 120 1.59 9.94 -9.85
C VAL A 120 1.99 11.42 -9.72
N VAL A 121 2.75 11.93 -10.68
CA VAL A 121 3.19 13.34 -10.71
C VAL A 121 2.01 14.28 -10.89
N ASN A 122 1.09 13.97 -11.81
CA ASN A 122 -0.11 14.78 -12.07
C ASN A 122 -1.06 14.80 -10.86
N ALA A 123 -1.05 13.75 -10.03
CA ALA A 123 -1.75 13.73 -8.74
C ALA A 123 -1.05 14.59 -7.66
N GLY A 124 0.06 15.26 -7.99
CA GLY A 124 0.78 16.17 -7.10
C GLY A 124 1.70 15.47 -6.10
N TRP A 125 2.07 14.21 -6.32
CA TRP A 125 3.02 13.50 -5.47
C TRP A 125 4.47 13.79 -5.88
N LYS A 126 5.37 13.89 -4.89
CA LYS A 126 6.81 14.02 -5.15
C LYS A 126 7.34 12.70 -5.70
N TYR A 127 8.06 12.73 -6.81
CA TYR A 127 8.63 11.52 -7.41
C TYR A 127 10.11 11.34 -7.00
N ALA A 128 10.53 10.09 -6.77
CA ALA A 128 11.89 9.74 -6.41
C ALA A 128 12.82 9.64 -7.62
#